data_AF-A0A9Q9X5D7-F1
#
_entry.id   AF-A0A9Q9X5D7-F1
#
_cell.length_a   1.000
_cell.length_b   1.000
_cell.length_c   1.000
_cell.angle_alpha   90.00
_cell.angle_beta   90.00
_cell.angle_gamma   90.00
#
_symmetry.space_group_name_H-M   'P 1'
#
loop_
_entity.id
_entity.type
_entity.pdbx_description
1 polymer ?
#
loop_
_entity_poly.entity_id
_entity_poly.type
_entity_poly.pdbx_seq_one_letter_code
_entity_poly.pdbx_strand_id
1 'polypeptide(L)'
;MELYWPLSRAQSESERFTEADTLVMGDVTYGACCVDDFTARALGADFMVHYGHSCLIPIDSTEGIKMLYVFVDIQIDTAHFLDTLRFNFPLGHSLALVSTIQFVAALQAASAELKPDYEVLVPQCRPLSPGEILGCTSPRLEKHVNAVIYLGDGRFHLESIMIANPEIPAYRYDPYSKVFSREYYDHEAMRATRLQAIESARSAQRWGLILGTLGRQGNPKILEHLESRLESSGRSFTRVLLSEIFPGKLELLADVDAWVQIACPRLSIDWGTAFSKPLLSPYEAAVALQQVGWQEVYPMDFYSNQSLGAWTPNHSDNQPKRPSRKPIQVAGSDAGQQVRSCGREQSASCGCQPE
;
A
#
# COMPACT_ATOMS: atom_id res chain seq x y z
N MET A 1 -12.03 -11.12 -10.29
CA MET A 1 -12.44 -12.21 -11.21
C MET A 1 -11.60 -12.25 -12.49
N GLU A 2 -11.13 -11.11 -13.02
CA GLU A 2 -10.42 -11.07 -14.31
C GLU A 2 -8.99 -11.64 -14.33
N LEU A 3 -8.33 -11.81 -13.17
CA LEU A 3 -6.98 -12.40 -13.11
C LEU A 3 -6.94 -13.94 -12.98
N TYR A 4 -8.04 -14.61 -12.63
CA TYR A 4 -8.03 -16.08 -12.47
C TYR A 4 -7.80 -16.83 -13.79
N TRP A 5 -8.32 -16.29 -14.91
CA TRP A 5 -8.08 -16.87 -16.23
C TRP A 5 -6.59 -16.78 -16.64
N PRO A 6 -5.94 -15.60 -16.54
CA PRO A 6 -4.48 -15.49 -16.65
C PRO A 6 -3.71 -16.44 -15.72
N LEU A 7 -4.16 -16.66 -14.48
CA LEU A 7 -3.49 -17.56 -13.54
C LEU A 7 -3.50 -19.03 -14.00
N SER A 8 -4.63 -19.52 -14.53
CA SER A 8 -4.69 -20.89 -15.07
C SER A 8 -3.73 -21.10 -16.25
N ARG A 9 -3.58 -20.07 -17.11
CA ARG A 9 -2.60 -20.10 -18.20
C ARG A 9 -1.17 -20.02 -17.67
N ALA A 10 -0.89 -19.12 -16.72
CA ALA A 10 0.43 -18.98 -16.11
C ALA A 10 0.89 -20.27 -15.42
N GLN A 11 -0.05 -21.00 -14.78
CA GLN A 11 0.19 -22.34 -14.27
C GLN A 11 0.59 -23.29 -15.40
N SER A 12 -0.24 -23.41 -16.44
CA SER A 12 0.03 -24.35 -17.54
C SER A 12 1.34 -24.06 -18.27
N GLU A 13 1.72 -22.78 -18.43
CA GLU A 13 2.99 -22.42 -19.08
C GLU A 13 4.18 -22.67 -18.14
N SER A 14 4.04 -22.44 -16.83
CA SER A 14 5.08 -22.78 -15.85
C SER A 14 5.34 -24.29 -15.84
N GLU A 15 4.30 -25.12 -15.77
CA GLU A 15 4.42 -26.58 -15.80
C GLU A 15 4.94 -27.10 -17.16
N ARG A 16 4.71 -26.37 -18.25
CA ARG A 16 5.19 -26.75 -19.58
C ARG A 16 6.67 -26.41 -19.79
N PHE A 17 7.12 -25.26 -19.32
CA PHE A 17 8.47 -24.75 -19.56
C PHE A 17 9.44 -25.00 -18.40
N THR A 18 8.94 -25.52 -17.29
CA THR A 18 9.74 -25.87 -16.10
C THR A 18 9.32 -27.24 -15.59
N GLU A 19 10.12 -27.84 -14.71
CA GLU A 19 9.77 -29.06 -13.98
C GLU A 19 9.07 -28.75 -12.64
N ALA A 20 8.54 -27.54 -12.47
CA ALA A 20 7.94 -27.10 -11.22
C ALA A 20 6.47 -27.55 -11.10
N ASP A 21 6.14 -28.18 -9.96
CA ASP A 21 4.76 -28.37 -9.54
C ASP A 21 4.15 -27.02 -9.14
N THR A 22 2.99 -26.69 -9.70
CA THR A 22 2.35 -25.39 -9.48
C THR A 22 1.05 -25.51 -8.69
N LEU A 23 0.86 -24.61 -7.74
CA LEU A 23 -0.37 -24.48 -6.96
C LEU A 23 -0.94 -23.07 -7.12
N VAL A 24 -2.23 -22.99 -7.40
CA VAL A 24 -2.96 -21.70 -7.42
C VAL A 24 -3.61 -21.49 -6.06
N MET A 25 -3.24 -20.41 -5.37
CA MET A 25 -3.90 -20.00 -4.13
C MET A 25 -5.28 -19.45 -4.47
N GLY A 26 -6.32 -20.23 -4.12
CA GLY A 26 -7.71 -19.93 -4.46
C GLY A 26 -8.42 -18.97 -3.50
N ASP A 27 -7.77 -18.58 -2.40
CA ASP A 27 -8.35 -17.64 -1.43
C ASP A 27 -8.39 -16.20 -1.98
N VAL A 28 -9.11 -15.33 -1.29
CA VAL A 28 -9.29 -13.93 -1.69
C VAL A 28 -7.96 -13.14 -1.60
N THR A 29 -7.68 -12.32 -2.61
CA THR A 29 -6.54 -11.39 -2.59
C THR A 29 -7.03 -10.00 -2.97
N TYR A 30 -7.21 -9.13 -1.97
CA TYR A 30 -7.72 -7.77 -2.17
C TYR A 30 -6.64 -6.77 -2.60
N GLY A 31 -5.36 -7.04 -2.32
CA GLY A 31 -4.30 -6.05 -2.50
C GLY A 31 -2.89 -6.57 -2.24
N ALA A 32 -1.92 -5.66 -2.33
CA ALA A 32 -0.50 -5.91 -2.04
C ALA A 32 -0.23 -6.38 -0.59
N CYS A 33 -1.16 -6.13 0.34
CA CYS A 33 -1.06 -6.56 1.73
C CYS A 33 -1.50 -8.02 1.95
N CYS A 34 -2.15 -8.65 0.96
CA CYS A 34 -2.72 -10.00 1.06
C CYS A 34 -1.76 -11.08 0.54
N VAL A 35 -0.45 -10.87 0.68
CA VAL A 35 0.56 -11.85 0.31
C VAL A 35 0.49 -13.04 1.27
N ASP A 36 0.16 -14.23 0.75
CA ASP A 36 -0.05 -15.44 1.57
C ASP A 36 1.21 -16.34 1.61
N ASP A 37 2.30 -15.76 2.11
CA ASP A 37 3.56 -16.47 2.28
C ASP A 37 3.50 -17.53 3.40
N PHE A 38 2.57 -17.38 4.35
CA PHE A 38 2.36 -18.34 5.43
C PHE A 38 1.83 -19.68 4.90
N THR A 39 0.76 -19.66 4.10
CA THR A 39 0.19 -20.88 3.50
C THR A 39 1.18 -21.49 2.53
N ALA A 40 1.82 -20.69 1.67
CA ALA A 40 2.79 -21.18 0.70
C ALA A 40 3.94 -21.94 1.39
N ARG A 41 4.48 -21.40 2.50
CA ARG A 41 5.49 -22.10 3.31
C ARG A 41 4.96 -23.36 3.97
N ALA A 42 3.73 -23.34 4.51
CA ALA A 42 3.11 -24.50 5.14
C ALA A 42 2.90 -25.67 4.17
N LEU A 43 2.66 -25.35 2.89
CA LEU A 43 2.55 -26.32 1.80
C LEU A 43 3.92 -26.80 1.27
N GLY A 44 5.03 -26.25 1.76
CA GLY A 44 6.37 -26.59 1.31
C GLY A 44 6.74 -25.99 -0.05
N ALA A 45 6.09 -24.89 -0.46
CA ALA A 45 6.43 -24.21 -1.71
C ALA A 45 7.81 -23.52 -1.60
N ASP A 46 8.64 -23.71 -2.61
CA ASP A 46 9.97 -23.07 -2.69
C ASP A 46 9.90 -21.60 -3.13
N PHE A 47 8.82 -21.25 -3.84
CA PHE A 47 8.67 -19.97 -4.53
C PHE A 47 7.20 -19.56 -4.66
N MET A 48 6.94 -18.25 -4.60
CA MET A 48 5.62 -17.67 -4.75
C MET A 48 5.63 -16.54 -5.77
N VAL A 49 4.57 -16.45 -6.59
CA VAL A 49 4.37 -15.35 -7.54
C VAL A 49 3.12 -14.56 -7.16
N HIS A 50 3.28 -13.27 -6.89
CA HIS A 50 2.18 -12.37 -6.55
C HIS A 50 1.91 -11.41 -7.71
N TYR A 51 0.74 -11.51 -8.34
CA TYR A 51 0.39 -10.73 -9.51
C TYR A 51 -0.38 -9.44 -9.15
N GLY A 52 -0.19 -8.41 -9.99
CA GLY A 52 -1.08 -7.26 -10.09
C GLY A 52 -0.83 -6.12 -9.11
N HIS A 53 0.02 -6.30 -8.09
CA HIS A 53 0.19 -5.34 -7.00
C HIS A 53 1.66 -4.95 -6.80
N SER A 54 1.88 -3.74 -6.25
CA SER A 54 3.20 -3.26 -5.84
C SER A 54 3.81 -4.11 -4.72
N CYS A 55 5.14 -4.06 -4.55
CA CYS A 55 5.87 -4.75 -3.48
C CYS A 55 5.68 -4.07 -2.11
N LEU A 56 4.43 -3.92 -1.66
CA LEU A 56 4.13 -3.27 -0.38
C LEU A 56 4.77 -4.03 0.80
N ILE A 57 4.68 -5.36 0.76
CA ILE A 57 5.32 -6.23 1.74
C ILE A 57 6.74 -6.55 1.25
N PRO A 58 7.80 -6.16 1.99
CA PRO A 58 9.17 -6.44 1.59
C PRO A 58 9.41 -7.95 1.47
N ILE A 59 10.06 -8.39 0.38
CA ILE A 59 10.39 -9.80 0.14
C ILE A 59 11.27 -10.36 1.26
N ASP A 60 12.13 -9.54 1.87
CA ASP A 60 12.96 -9.96 3.01
C ASP A 60 12.13 -10.29 4.28
N SER A 61 10.83 -9.99 4.29
CA SER A 61 9.91 -10.31 5.39
C SER A 61 9.17 -11.64 5.19
N THR A 62 9.29 -12.28 4.01
CA THR A 62 8.69 -13.60 3.73
C THR A 62 9.67 -14.70 4.12
N GLU A 63 9.78 -14.94 5.43
CA GLU A 63 10.74 -15.86 6.05
C GLU A 63 10.67 -17.27 5.45
N GLY A 64 11.69 -17.63 4.66
CA GLY A 64 11.86 -18.98 4.14
C GLY A 64 11.14 -19.26 2.81
N ILE A 65 10.49 -18.27 2.20
CA ILE A 65 9.93 -18.39 0.85
C ILE A 65 10.37 -17.23 -0.03
N LYS A 66 10.87 -17.57 -1.23
CA LYS A 66 11.23 -16.58 -2.24
C LYS A 66 9.96 -16.10 -2.93
N MET A 67 9.87 -14.80 -3.20
CA MET A 67 8.69 -14.20 -3.81
C MET A 67 9.07 -13.33 -5.01
N LEU A 68 8.28 -13.44 -6.08
CA LEU A 68 8.30 -12.55 -7.23
C LEU A 68 6.99 -11.78 -7.33
N TYR A 69 7.08 -10.46 -7.34
CA TYR A 69 5.95 -9.62 -7.72
C TYR A 69 5.94 -9.43 -9.23
N VAL A 70 4.81 -9.71 -9.86
CA VAL A 70 4.57 -9.42 -11.27
C VAL A 70 3.62 -8.24 -11.36
N PHE A 71 4.19 -7.07 -11.65
CA PHE A 71 3.40 -5.86 -11.86
C PHE A 71 2.65 -5.95 -13.19
N VAL A 72 1.43 -5.40 -13.19
CA VAL A 72 0.64 -5.24 -14.39
C VAL A 72 0.64 -3.75 -14.72
N ASP A 73 1.18 -3.40 -15.88
CA ASP A 73 1.16 -2.04 -16.41
C ASP A 73 0.08 -1.95 -17.50
N ILE A 74 -0.95 -1.15 -17.27
CA ILE A 74 -2.10 -1.02 -18.15
C ILE A 74 -1.90 0.22 -19.02
N GLN A 75 -1.86 -0.01 -20.32
CA GLN A 75 -1.76 1.06 -21.31
C GLN A 75 -3.09 1.79 -21.45
N ILE A 76 -3.02 3.11 -21.61
CA ILE A 76 -4.18 3.98 -21.77
C ILE A 76 -4.04 4.85 -23.02
N ASP A 77 -5.14 5.48 -23.43
CA ASP A 77 -5.11 6.57 -24.40
C ASP A 77 -4.62 7.86 -23.70
N THR A 78 -3.29 8.04 -23.68
CA THR A 78 -2.64 9.19 -23.03
C THR A 78 -3.02 10.50 -23.69
N ALA A 79 -3.19 10.54 -25.02
CA ALA A 79 -3.58 11.75 -25.73
C ALA A 79 -4.94 12.26 -25.26
N HIS A 80 -5.93 11.36 -25.19
CA HIS A 80 -7.25 11.71 -24.67
C HIS A 80 -7.20 12.20 -23.22
N PHE A 81 -6.40 11.57 -22.36
CA PHE A 81 -6.23 12.01 -20.97
C PHE A 81 -5.64 13.43 -20.89
N LEU A 82 -4.59 13.72 -21.66
CA LEU A 82 -3.97 15.05 -21.71
C LEU A 82 -4.95 16.12 -22.20
N ASP A 83 -5.64 15.86 -23.31
CA ASP A 83 -6.61 16.79 -23.90
C ASP A 83 -7.79 17.04 -22.95
N THR A 84 -8.22 16.01 -22.22
CA THR A 84 -9.26 16.14 -21.19
C THR A 84 -8.84 17.11 -20.09
N LEU A 85 -7.60 17.03 -19.59
CA LEU A 85 -7.12 17.96 -18.56
C LEU A 85 -6.96 19.38 -19.12
N ARG A 86 -6.42 19.52 -20.33
CA ARG A 86 -6.32 20.79 -21.07
C ARG A 86 -7.65 21.49 -21.29
N PHE A 87 -8.69 20.71 -21.56
CA PHE A 87 -10.04 21.23 -21.75
C PHE A 87 -10.68 21.72 -20.44
N ASN A 88 -10.46 21.02 -19.33
CA ASN A 88 -11.18 21.25 -18.08
C ASN A 88 -10.46 22.21 -17.10
N PHE A 89 -9.15 22.41 -17.23
CA PHE A 89 -8.37 23.24 -16.30
C PHE A 89 -7.63 24.39 -17.02
N PRO A 90 -7.74 25.62 -16.51
CA PRO A 90 -6.94 26.75 -16.99
C PRO A 90 -5.43 26.49 -16.87
N LEU A 91 -4.66 27.00 -17.84
CA LEU A 91 -3.19 26.97 -17.80
C LEU A 91 -2.66 27.59 -16.51
N GLY A 92 -1.58 27.02 -15.98
CA GLY A 92 -0.92 27.44 -14.74
C GLY A 92 -1.59 26.90 -13.46
N HIS A 93 -2.71 26.18 -13.55
CA HIS A 93 -3.27 25.49 -12.38
C HIS A 93 -2.29 24.47 -11.81
N SER A 94 -2.31 24.31 -10.49
CA SER A 94 -1.60 23.28 -9.75
C SER A 94 -2.42 22.01 -9.66
N LEU A 95 -1.94 20.92 -10.26
CA LEU A 95 -2.62 19.64 -10.39
C LEU A 95 -1.83 18.54 -9.69
N ALA A 96 -2.43 17.87 -8.70
CA ALA A 96 -1.85 16.68 -8.10
C ALA A 96 -2.32 15.42 -8.86
N LEU A 97 -1.39 14.71 -9.48
CA LEU A 97 -1.68 13.50 -10.25
C LEU A 97 -1.41 12.27 -9.39
N VAL A 98 -2.41 11.40 -9.26
CA VAL A 98 -2.34 10.15 -8.49
C VAL A 98 -3.04 9.01 -9.22
N SER A 99 -2.72 7.77 -8.84
CA SER A 99 -3.20 6.54 -9.49
C SER A 99 -2.98 5.32 -8.58
N THR A 100 -3.50 4.16 -8.98
CA THR A 100 -3.01 2.86 -8.51
C THR A 100 -1.77 2.43 -9.30
N ILE A 101 -1.05 1.42 -8.78
CA ILE A 101 0.20 0.90 -9.38
C ILE A 101 0.06 0.57 -10.86
N GLN A 102 -1.12 0.10 -11.30
CA GLN A 102 -1.33 -0.36 -12.68
C GLN A 102 -1.27 0.73 -13.74
N PHE A 103 -1.42 2.01 -13.36
CA PHE A 103 -1.31 3.13 -14.30
C PHE A 103 -0.21 4.13 -13.94
N VAL A 104 0.67 3.83 -12.98
CA VAL A 104 1.72 4.77 -12.54
C VAL A 104 2.67 5.13 -13.69
N ALA A 105 3.02 4.18 -14.58
CA ALA A 105 3.89 4.49 -15.71
C ALA A 105 3.25 5.52 -16.66
N ALA A 106 1.98 5.32 -17.02
CA ALA A 106 1.21 6.27 -17.82
C ALA A 106 1.04 7.63 -17.11
N LEU A 107 0.80 7.63 -15.80
CA LEU A 107 0.71 8.84 -14.98
C LEU A 107 2.01 9.66 -15.03
N GLN A 108 3.17 9.00 -14.94
CA GLN A 108 4.48 9.66 -15.01
C GLN A 108 4.73 10.26 -16.40
N ALA A 109 4.39 9.54 -17.47
CA ALA A 109 4.49 10.05 -18.83
C ALA A 109 3.58 11.28 -19.04
N ALA A 110 2.31 11.20 -18.62
CA ALA A 110 1.38 12.32 -18.69
C ALA A 110 1.84 13.52 -17.85
N SER A 111 2.39 13.27 -16.66
CA SER A 111 2.98 14.32 -15.81
C SER A 111 4.08 15.10 -16.53
N ALA A 112 4.96 14.42 -17.26
CA ALA A 112 6.02 15.08 -18.01
C ALA A 112 5.48 16.00 -19.12
N GLU A 113 4.44 15.55 -19.84
CA GLU A 113 3.78 16.30 -20.92
C GLU A 113 2.96 17.50 -20.42
N LEU A 114 2.44 17.45 -19.20
CA LEU A 114 1.60 18.50 -18.61
C LEU A 114 2.40 19.62 -17.93
N LYS A 115 3.67 19.39 -17.59
CA LYS A 115 4.53 20.38 -16.90
C LYS A 115 4.66 21.75 -17.61
N PRO A 116 4.67 21.85 -18.95
CA PRO A 116 4.68 23.14 -19.62
C PRO A 116 3.38 23.94 -19.41
N ASP A 117 2.26 23.25 -19.21
CA ASP A 117 0.92 23.83 -19.14
C ASP A 117 0.44 24.07 -17.69
N TYR A 118 0.96 23.30 -16.72
CA TYR A 118 0.48 23.23 -15.34
C TYR A 118 1.60 23.13 -14.30
N GLU A 119 1.34 23.53 -13.05
CA GLU A 119 2.17 23.14 -11.91
C GLU A 119 1.81 21.70 -11.49
N VAL A 120 2.51 20.73 -12.08
CA VAL A 120 2.21 19.30 -11.83
C VAL A 120 2.92 18.79 -10.57
N LEU A 121 2.14 18.29 -9.61
CA LEU A 121 2.61 17.57 -8.44
C LEU A 121 2.32 16.06 -8.59
N VAL A 122 3.35 15.22 -8.43
CA VAL A 122 3.17 13.77 -8.30
C VAL A 122 3.62 13.34 -6.91
N PRO A 123 2.71 13.31 -5.92
CA PRO A 123 3.07 13.11 -4.52
C PRO A 123 3.51 11.67 -4.25
N GLN A 124 4.31 11.44 -3.20
CA GLN A 124 4.75 10.10 -2.81
C GLN A 124 4.53 9.89 -1.31
N CYS A 125 3.73 8.88 -0.96
CA CYS A 125 3.64 8.37 0.40
C CYS A 125 4.44 7.06 0.49
N ARG A 126 5.70 7.14 0.96
CA ARG A 126 6.58 5.95 1.00
C ARG A 126 5.98 4.87 1.91
N PRO A 127 6.10 3.58 1.56
CA PRO A 127 6.99 3.01 0.54
C PRO A 127 6.42 2.99 -0.88
N LEU A 128 5.22 3.54 -1.11
CA LEU A 128 4.60 3.54 -2.43
C LEU A 128 5.41 4.35 -3.45
N SER A 129 5.20 4.05 -4.72
CA SER A 129 5.82 4.76 -5.84
C SER A 129 5.28 6.19 -5.94
N PRO A 130 6.00 7.14 -6.54
CA PRO A 130 5.45 8.49 -6.78
C PRO A 130 4.18 8.42 -7.62
N GLY A 131 3.11 9.05 -7.13
CA GLY A 131 1.79 9.04 -7.73
C GLY A 131 0.93 7.84 -7.34
N GLU A 132 1.50 6.81 -6.71
CA GLU A 132 0.76 5.64 -6.25
C GLU A 132 0.05 5.93 -4.91
N ILE A 133 -1.24 5.57 -4.84
CA ILE A 133 -2.03 5.60 -3.61
C ILE A 133 -2.73 4.25 -3.38
N LEU A 134 -2.94 3.91 -2.11
CA LEU A 134 -3.72 2.75 -1.67
C LEU A 134 -4.97 3.22 -0.93
N GLY A 135 -6.01 2.39 -0.88
CA GLY A 135 -7.23 2.72 -0.12
C GLY A 135 -6.99 2.93 1.38
N CYS A 136 -5.86 2.48 1.93
CA CYS A 136 -5.45 2.66 3.32
C CYS A 136 -4.24 3.59 3.51
N THR A 137 -3.65 4.12 2.42
CA THR A 137 -2.42 4.93 2.49
C THR A 137 -2.42 5.97 1.37
N SER A 138 -2.46 7.25 1.73
CA SER A 138 -2.51 8.37 0.79
C SER A 138 -1.78 9.59 1.34
N PRO A 139 -1.14 10.41 0.49
CA PRO A 139 -0.38 11.56 0.94
C PRO A 139 -1.30 12.70 1.41
N ARG A 140 -0.83 13.46 2.41
CA ARG A 140 -1.33 14.80 2.69
C ARG A 140 -0.62 15.79 1.76
N LEU A 141 -1.37 16.65 1.09
CA LEU A 141 -0.84 17.65 0.18
C LEU A 141 -0.62 18.96 0.96
N GLU A 142 0.64 19.30 1.21
CA GLU A 142 1.02 20.50 1.98
C GLU A 142 1.01 21.78 1.13
N LYS A 143 1.16 21.65 -0.18
CA LYS A 143 1.11 22.77 -1.12
C LYS A 143 -0.33 23.07 -1.51
N HIS A 144 -0.58 24.34 -1.84
CA HIS A 144 -1.84 24.71 -2.47
C HIS A 144 -1.94 23.99 -3.83
N VAL A 145 -2.93 23.11 -3.94
CA VAL A 145 -3.24 22.34 -5.15
C VAL A 145 -4.67 22.70 -5.55
N ASN A 146 -4.88 23.01 -6.83
CA ASN A 146 -6.20 23.38 -7.32
C ASN A 146 -7.10 22.16 -7.54
N ALA A 147 -6.53 21.02 -7.93
CA ALA A 147 -7.28 19.77 -8.08
C ALA A 147 -6.40 18.53 -7.90
N VAL A 148 -6.99 17.49 -7.31
CA VAL A 148 -6.48 16.11 -7.38
C VAL A 148 -7.07 15.45 -8.62
N ILE A 149 -6.22 14.90 -9.48
CA ILE A 149 -6.61 14.12 -10.65
C ILE A 149 -6.19 12.67 -10.39
N TYR A 150 -7.17 11.79 -10.24
CA TYR A 150 -6.97 10.36 -10.13
C TYR A 150 -7.17 9.69 -11.49
N LEU A 151 -6.13 9.01 -11.96
CA LEU A 151 -6.16 8.16 -13.14
C LEU A 151 -6.47 6.73 -12.70
N GLY A 152 -7.62 6.20 -13.09
CA GLY A 152 -8.03 4.84 -12.78
C GLY A 152 -9.54 4.69 -12.67
N ASP A 153 -9.96 3.44 -12.61
CA ASP A 153 -11.35 3.09 -12.36
C ASP A 153 -11.65 3.00 -10.86
N GLY A 154 -12.96 2.91 -10.55
CA GLY A 154 -13.44 2.83 -9.18
C GLY A 154 -13.21 4.09 -8.35
N ARG A 155 -13.74 4.08 -7.12
CA ARG A 155 -13.63 5.20 -6.17
C ARG A 155 -12.81 4.86 -4.94
N PHE A 156 -12.59 3.58 -4.65
CA PHE A 156 -11.91 3.13 -3.43
C PHE A 156 -10.57 3.83 -3.18
N HIS A 157 -9.66 3.84 -4.16
CA HIS A 157 -8.36 4.50 -4.01
C HIS A 157 -8.46 6.03 -4.06
N LEU A 158 -9.37 6.59 -4.85
CA LEU A 158 -9.58 8.04 -4.89
C LEU A 158 -10.10 8.57 -3.54
N GLU A 159 -11.03 7.85 -2.92
CA GLU A 159 -11.61 8.24 -1.63
C GLU A 159 -10.55 8.36 -0.54
N SER A 160 -9.47 7.57 -0.57
CA SER A 160 -8.43 7.69 0.47
C SER A 160 -7.66 9.00 0.38
N ILE A 161 -7.35 9.50 -0.83
CA ILE A 161 -6.73 10.82 -0.96
C ILE A 161 -7.72 11.95 -0.71
N MET A 162 -9.01 11.76 -1.01
CA MET A 162 -10.06 12.72 -0.64
C MET A 162 -10.19 12.83 0.87
N ILE A 163 -10.26 11.71 1.60
CA ILE A 163 -10.28 11.67 3.07
C ILE A 163 -9.06 12.39 3.65
N ALA A 164 -7.88 12.13 3.06
CA ALA A 164 -6.64 12.75 3.48
C ALA A 164 -6.55 14.25 3.12
N ASN A 165 -7.39 14.77 2.22
CA ASN A 165 -7.34 16.15 1.71
C ASN A 165 -8.76 16.70 1.41
N PRO A 166 -9.62 16.88 2.44
CA PRO A 166 -11.06 17.12 2.27
C PRO A 166 -11.41 18.43 1.58
N GLU A 167 -10.48 19.38 1.52
CA GLU A 167 -10.70 20.72 0.96
C GLU A 167 -10.35 20.82 -0.53
N ILE A 168 -9.67 19.81 -1.08
CA ILE A 168 -9.14 19.86 -2.45
C ILE A 168 -10.15 19.19 -3.40
N PRO A 169 -10.62 19.88 -4.46
CA PRO A 169 -11.47 19.25 -5.47
C PRO A 169 -10.80 18.03 -6.10
N ALA A 170 -11.50 16.89 -6.09
CA ALA A 170 -11.01 15.65 -6.66
C ALA A 170 -11.76 15.29 -7.94
N TYR A 171 -11.03 14.79 -8.92
CA TYR A 171 -11.56 14.33 -10.20
C TYR A 171 -11.01 12.95 -10.52
N ARG A 172 -11.83 12.16 -11.21
CA ARG A 172 -11.50 10.83 -11.70
C ARG A 172 -11.51 10.82 -13.21
N TYR A 173 -10.44 10.33 -13.81
CA TYR A 173 -10.42 9.91 -15.19
C TYR A 173 -10.40 8.38 -15.25
N ASP A 174 -11.48 7.80 -15.75
CA ASP A 174 -11.57 6.37 -16.01
C ASP A 174 -11.01 6.06 -17.41
N PRO A 175 -9.86 5.37 -17.52
CA PRO A 175 -9.21 5.14 -18.80
C PRO A 175 -9.95 4.15 -19.71
N TYR A 176 -10.86 3.34 -19.17
CA TYR A 176 -11.63 2.36 -19.94
C TYR A 176 -12.84 3.01 -20.59
N SER A 177 -13.62 3.75 -19.79
CA SER A 177 -14.83 4.44 -20.26
C SER A 177 -14.54 5.81 -20.86
N LYS A 178 -13.31 6.34 -20.68
CA LYS A 178 -12.88 7.69 -21.06
C LYS A 178 -13.75 8.78 -20.42
N VAL A 179 -14.32 8.50 -19.25
CA VAL A 179 -15.15 9.44 -18.50
C VAL A 179 -14.28 10.21 -17.53
N PHE A 180 -14.43 11.54 -17.56
CA PHE A 180 -13.84 12.45 -16.58
C PHE A 180 -14.94 13.07 -15.71
N SER A 181 -14.91 12.78 -14.41
CA SER A 181 -15.93 13.21 -13.46
C SER A 181 -15.30 13.93 -12.28
N ARG A 182 -16.00 14.95 -11.77
CA ARG A 182 -15.74 15.48 -10.43
C ARG A 182 -16.34 14.55 -9.39
N GLU A 183 -15.57 14.22 -8.37
CA GLU A 183 -15.95 13.26 -7.35
C GLU A 183 -16.13 13.99 -6.01
N TYR A 184 -17.11 13.55 -5.23
CA TYR A 184 -17.46 14.12 -3.93
C TYR A 184 -17.46 13.04 -2.85
N TYR A 185 -17.01 13.39 -1.65
CA TYR A 185 -17.00 12.48 -0.52
C TYR A 185 -17.72 13.15 0.65
N ASP A 186 -18.59 12.40 1.31
CA ASP A 186 -19.34 12.89 2.46
C ASP A 186 -18.46 12.85 3.72
N HIS A 187 -17.57 13.83 3.83
CA HIS A 187 -16.63 13.95 4.93
C HIS A 187 -17.35 14.13 6.27
N GLU A 188 -18.47 14.85 6.30
CA GLU A 188 -19.25 15.09 7.51
C GLU A 188 -19.89 13.79 8.01
N ALA A 189 -20.60 13.07 7.13
CA ALA A 189 -21.24 11.81 7.51
C ALA A 189 -20.21 10.75 7.93
N MET A 190 -19.10 10.63 7.19
CA MET A 190 -18.02 9.70 7.57
C MET A 190 -17.47 10.04 8.95
N ARG A 191 -17.08 11.30 9.19
CA ARG A 191 -16.50 11.72 10.48
C ARG A 191 -17.49 11.58 11.63
N ALA A 192 -18.76 11.95 11.43
CA ALA A 192 -19.80 11.81 12.44
C ALA A 192 -20.00 10.34 12.83
N THR A 193 -20.07 9.46 11.82
CA THR A 193 -20.19 8.00 12.03
C THR A 193 -19.00 7.44 12.80
N ARG A 194 -17.77 7.83 12.41
CA ARG A 194 -16.56 7.35 13.07
C ARG A 194 -16.42 7.88 14.50
N LEU A 195 -16.75 9.14 14.74
CA LEU A 195 -16.76 9.72 16.09
C LEU A 195 -17.81 9.06 16.98
N GLN A 196 -19.01 8.78 16.46
CA GLN A 196 -20.03 8.04 17.20
C GLN A 196 -19.55 6.64 17.61
N ALA A 197 -18.86 5.92 16.72
CA ALA A 197 -18.28 4.62 17.03
C ALA A 197 -17.21 4.72 18.14
N ILE A 198 -16.34 5.73 18.09
CA ILE A 198 -15.34 6.02 19.13
C ILE A 198 -16.02 6.30 20.47
N GLU A 199 -17.00 7.21 20.51
CA GLU A 199 -17.68 7.58 21.74
C GLU A 199 -18.45 6.40 22.35
N SER A 200 -19.09 5.58 21.51
CA SER A 200 -19.74 4.34 21.95
C SER A 200 -18.75 3.36 22.56
N ALA A 201 -17.53 3.27 22.02
CA ALA A 201 -16.49 2.39 22.54
C ALA A 201 -15.84 2.89 23.84
N ARG A 202 -15.90 4.19 24.17
CA ARG A 202 -15.30 4.72 25.42
C ARG A 202 -15.87 4.08 26.68
N SER A 203 -17.13 3.66 26.66
CA SER A 203 -17.80 3.01 27.80
C SER A 203 -17.63 1.48 27.83
N ALA A 204 -17.07 0.87 26.77
CA ALA A 204 -16.92 -0.58 26.62
C ALA A 204 -16.04 -1.22 27.71
N GLN A 205 -16.54 -2.24 28.40
CA GLN A 205 -15.79 -2.95 29.45
C GLN A 205 -15.06 -4.17 28.88
N ARG A 206 -15.64 -4.82 27.87
CA ARG A 206 -15.07 -5.95 27.17
C ARG A 206 -14.80 -5.64 25.71
N TRP A 207 -13.54 -5.66 25.34
CA TRP A 207 -13.07 -5.35 24.00
C TRP A 207 -12.78 -6.63 23.20
N GLY A 208 -13.05 -6.60 21.91
CA GLY A 208 -12.61 -7.64 20.98
C GLY A 208 -11.46 -7.12 20.14
N LEU A 209 -10.31 -7.81 20.18
CA LEU A 209 -9.14 -7.48 19.38
C LEU A 209 -9.04 -8.47 18.22
N ILE A 210 -9.30 -8.00 17.01
CA ILE A 210 -9.22 -8.81 15.79
C ILE A 210 -7.85 -8.61 15.16
N LEU A 211 -7.06 -9.66 15.06
CA LEU A 211 -5.84 -9.67 14.26
C LEU A 211 -6.15 -10.29 12.89
N GLY A 212 -6.01 -9.49 11.84
CA GLY A 212 -6.23 -9.93 10.46
C GLY A 212 -5.20 -10.96 10.03
N THR A 213 -5.64 -12.14 9.61
CA THR A 213 -4.75 -13.23 9.13
C THR A 213 -4.74 -13.36 7.62
N LEU A 214 -5.42 -12.47 6.88
CA LEU A 214 -5.35 -12.45 5.42
C LEU A 214 -4.04 -11.80 4.98
N GLY A 215 -3.12 -12.63 4.52
CA GLY A 215 -1.74 -12.25 4.22
C GLY A 215 -1.07 -11.51 5.37
N ARG A 216 -0.63 -10.27 5.13
CA ARG A 216 0.12 -9.42 6.06
C ARG A 216 -0.66 -8.17 6.50
N GLN A 217 -2.00 -8.23 6.49
CA GLN A 217 -2.83 -7.12 6.97
C GLN A 217 -2.70 -6.90 8.49
N GLY A 218 -2.65 -7.98 9.26
CA GLY A 218 -2.46 -7.92 10.71
C GLY A 218 -1.03 -7.61 11.11
N ASN A 219 -0.89 -6.95 12.26
CA ASN A 219 0.41 -6.65 12.86
C ASN A 219 0.40 -7.03 14.36
N PRO A 220 1.16 -8.05 14.77
CA PRO A 220 1.22 -8.49 16.17
C PRO A 220 1.71 -7.41 17.15
N LYS A 221 2.55 -6.45 16.73
CA LYS A 221 3.02 -5.37 17.60
C LYS A 221 1.92 -4.36 17.92
N ILE A 222 1.06 -4.08 16.95
CA ILE A 222 -0.14 -3.26 17.21
C ILE A 222 -1.09 -3.99 18.17
N LEU A 223 -1.24 -5.31 18.01
CA LEU A 223 -2.03 -6.13 18.93
C LEU A 223 -1.46 -6.06 20.36
N GLU A 224 -0.17 -6.38 20.55
CA GLU A 224 0.54 -6.30 21.83
C GLU A 224 0.39 -4.91 22.49
N HIS A 225 0.51 -3.83 21.70
CA HIS A 225 0.31 -2.46 22.17
C HIS A 225 -1.12 -2.22 22.67
N LEU A 226 -2.14 -2.62 21.90
CA LEU A 226 -3.55 -2.46 22.30
C LEU A 226 -3.89 -3.26 23.56
N GLU A 227 -3.36 -4.48 23.68
CA GLU A 227 -3.51 -5.33 24.87
C GLU A 227 -2.97 -4.63 26.11
N SER A 228 -1.71 -4.15 26.06
CA SER A 228 -1.09 -3.43 27.18
C SER A 228 -1.90 -2.22 27.60
N ARG A 229 -2.46 -1.49 26.63
CA ARG A 229 -3.26 -0.29 26.88
C ARG A 229 -4.62 -0.61 27.51
N LEU A 230 -5.28 -1.68 27.08
CA LEU A 230 -6.53 -2.15 27.68
C LEU A 230 -6.30 -2.66 29.10
N GLU A 231 -5.25 -3.44 29.33
CA GLU A 231 -4.85 -3.93 30.66
C GLU A 231 -4.56 -2.77 31.62
N SER A 232 -3.76 -1.79 31.19
CA SER A 232 -3.44 -0.61 32.01
C SER A 232 -4.68 0.23 32.37
N SER A 233 -5.75 0.10 31.58
CA SER A 233 -7.02 0.80 31.78
C SER A 233 -8.05 -0.04 32.55
N GLY A 234 -7.67 -1.24 33.02
CA GLY A 234 -8.57 -2.16 33.72
C GLY A 234 -9.68 -2.75 32.85
N ARG A 235 -9.51 -2.76 31.52
CA ARG A 235 -10.51 -3.27 30.56
C ARG A 235 -10.15 -4.68 30.12
N SER A 236 -11.15 -5.55 30.09
CA SER A 236 -10.98 -6.93 29.63
C SER A 236 -11.01 -6.99 28.11
N PHE A 237 -10.35 -7.99 27.51
CA PHE A 237 -10.40 -8.20 26.08
C PHE A 237 -10.36 -9.67 25.67
N THR A 238 -10.77 -9.96 24.44
CA THR A 238 -10.66 -11.28 23.81
C THR A 238 -10.01 -11.14 22.44
N ARG A 239 -9.04 -12.00 22.15
CA ARG A 239 -8.32 -12.05 20.87
C ARG A 239 -9.08 -12.90 19.89
N VAL A 240 -9.23 -12.44 18.65
CA VAL A 240 -9.85 -13.19 17.56
C VAL A 240 -8.97 -13.10 16.32
N LEU A 241 -8.65 -14.24 15.71
CA LEU A 241 -7.91 -14.30 14.44
C LEU A 241 -8.90 -14.52 13.31
N LEU A 242 -8.91 -13.63 12.31
CA LEU A 242 -9.83 -13.73 11.17
C LEU A 242 -9.10 -13.35 9.88
N SER A 243 -9.26 -14.18 8.83
CA SER A 243 -8.86 -13.81 7.48
C SER A 243 -9.82 -12.75 6.93
N GLU A 244 -11.11 -13.02 7.04
CA GLU A 244 -12.17 -12.12 6.63
C GLU A 244 -13.11 -11.78 7.78
N ILE A 245 -13.36 -10.48 7.95
CA ILE A 245 -14.15 -9.89 9.02
C ILE A 245 -15.55 -9.58 8.49
N PHE A 246 -16.55 -10.30 8.98
CA PHE A 246 -17.96 -10.14 8.57
C PHE A 246 -18.85 -9.88 9.79
N PRO A 247 -19.92 -9.09 9.66
CA PRO A 247 -20.84 -8.79 10.77
C PRO A 247 -21.34 -10.05 11.49
N GLY A 248 -21.85 -11.03 10.74
CA GLY A 248 -22.40 -12.26 11.31
C GLY A 248 -21.39 -13.10 12.10
N LYS A 249 -20.08 -13.01 11.80
CA LYS A 249 -19.05 -13.69 12.61
C LYS A 249 -18.88 -13.02 13.97
N LEU A 250 -18.89 -11.69 14.00
CA LEU A 250 -18.70 -10.92 15.23
C LEU A 250 -19.94 -10.94 16.13
N GLU A 251 -21.14 -11.06 15.56
CA GLU A 251 -22.39 -11.20 16.31
C GLU A 251 -22.45 -12.47 17.19
N LEU A 252 -21.68 -13.50 16.85
CA LEU A 252 -21.58 -14.73 17.66
C LEU A 252 -20.87 -14.51 19.00
N LEU A 253 -20.14 -13.40 19.15
CA LEU A 253 -19.39 -13.01 20.35
C LEU A 253 -20.11 -11.85 21.05
N ALA A 254 -21.35 -12.13 21.48
CA ALA A 254 -22.29 -11.13 21.99
C ALA A 254 -21.86 -10.41 23.28
N ASP A 255 -20.89 -10.98 24.01
CA ASP A 255 -20.31 -10.42 25.22
C ASP A 255 -19.23 -9.35 24.95
N VAL A 256 -18.89 -9.09 23.69
CA VAL A 256 -17.99 -8.00 23.29
C VAL A 256 -18.78 -6.70 23.10
N ASP A 257 -18.32 -5.63 23.76
CA ASP A 257 -18.93 -4.31 23.72
C ASP A 257 -18.44 -3.49 22.53
N ALA A 258 -17.16 -3.61 22.18
CA ALA A 258 -16.51 -2.88 21.09
C ALA A 258 -15.39 -3.69 20.45
N TRP A 259 -15.24 -3.55 19.14
CA TRP A 259 -14.23 -4.25 18.34
C TRP A 259 -13.13 -3.29 17.88
N VAL A 260 -11.89 -3.78 17.87
CA VAL A 260 -10.78 -3.15 17.15
C VAL A 260 -10.28 -4.14 16.12
N GLN A 261 -10.27 -3.75 14.84
CA GLN A 261 -9.67 -4.54 13.78
C GLN A 261 -8.26 -4.05 13.46
N ILE A 262 -7.31 -4.96 13.53
CA ILE A 262 -5.92 -4.78 13.13
C ILE A 262 -5.79 -5.55 11.81
N ALA A 263 -6.39 -4.99 10.76
CA ALA A 263 -6.43 -5.56 9.41
C ALA A 263 -6.52 -4.41 8.38
N CYS A 264 -7.43 -4.50 7.40
CA CYS A 264 -7.68 -3.41 6.44
C CYS A 264 -8.44 -2.23 7.10
N PRO A 265 -7.88 -1.01 7.16
CA PRO A 265 -8.56 0.16 7.76
C PRO A 265 -9.91 0.51 7.15
N ARG A 266 -10.11 0.18 5.87
CA ARG A 266 -11.35 0.46 5.14
C ARG A 266 -12.55 -0.34 5.64
N LEU A 267 -12.34 -1.44 6.38
CA LEU A 267 -13.42 -2.17 7.06
C LEU A 267 -14.15 -1.30 8.08
N SER A 268 -13.41 -0.51 8.86
CA SER A 268 -14.02 0.41 9.83
C SER A 268 -14.63 1.63 9.14
N ILE A 269 -13.95 2.19 8.14
CA ILE A 269 -14.37 3.41 7.45
C ILE A 269 -15.64 3.18 6.61
N ASP A 270 -15.65 2.16 5.76
CA ASP A 270 -16.73 1.94 4.79
C ASP A 270 -17.84 1.03 5.32
N TRP A 271 -17.47 0.04 6.14
CA TRP A 271 -18.39 -1.03 6.56
C TRP A 271 -18.71 -0.99 8.05
N GLY A 272 -18.15 -0.04 8.80
CA GLY A 272 -18.27 -0.02 10.26
C GLY A 272 -19.71 0.05 10.78
N THR A 273 -20.64 0.64 10.01
CA THR A 273 -22.07 0.71 10.34
C THR A 273 -22.85 -0.57 10.09
N ALA A 274 -22.28 -1.51 9.33
CA ALA A 274 -22.88 -2.83 9.10
C ALA A 274 -22.72 -3.76 10.32
N PHE A 275 -21.92 -3.38 11.31
CA PHE A 275 -21.70 -4.14 12.53
C PHE A 275 -22.63 -3.65 13.65
N SER A 276 -23.19 -4.59 14.40
CA SER A 276 -24.07 -4.30 15.54
C SER A 276 -23.36 -3.66 16.74
N LYS A 277 -22.03 -3.76 16.79
CA LYS A 277 -21.14 -3.18 17.79
C LYS A 277 -20.10 -2.30 17.09
N PRO A 278 -19.58 -1.23 17.73
CA PRO A 278 -18.61 -0.34 17.10
C PRO A 278 -17.36 -1.12 16.67
N LEU A 279 -17.02 -1.04 15.38
CA LEU A 279 -15.80 -1.60 14.80
C LEU A 279 -14.81 -0.46 14.53
N LEU A 280 -13.74 -0.40 15.31
CA LEU A 280 -12.72 0.64 15.27
C LEU A 280 -11.48 0.18 14.49
N SER A 281 -10.82 1.12 13.82
CA SER A 281 -9.43 0.97 13.40
C SER A 281 -8.49 1.15 14.62
N PRO A 282 -7.20 0.78 14.52
CA PRO A 282 -6.27 0.96 15.63
C PRO A 282 -6.06 2.44 16.01
N TYR A 283 -6.16 3.36 15.03
CA TYR A 283 -6.13 4.81 15.30
C TYR A 283 -7.32 5.24 16.16
N GLU A 284 -8.52 4.82 15.79
CA GLU A 284 -9.75 5.16 16.50
C GLU A 284 -9.79 4.56 17.90
N ALA A 285 -9.25 3.34 18.06
CA ALA A 285 -9.04 2.73 19.37
C ALA A 285 -8.07 3.56 20.23
N ALA A 286 -6.98 4.08 19.65
CA ALA A 286 -6.06 4.97 20.34
C ALA A 286 -6.77 6.27 20.81
N VAL A 287 -7.69 6.82 20.01
CA VAL A 287 -8.53 7.97 20.41
C VAL A 287 -9.51 7.60 21.54
N ALA A 288 -10.22 6.47 21.42
CA ALA A 288 -11.16 6.01 22.43
C ALA A 288 -10.48 5.75 23.79
N LEU A 289 -9.26 5.20 23.75
CA LEU A 289 -8.40 4.94 24.90
C LEU A 289 -7.57 6.16 25.36
N GLN A 290 -7.87 7.36 24.83
CA GLN A 290 -7.24 8.64 25.21
C GLN A 290 -5.70 8.65 25.06
N GLN A 291 -5.16 7.91 24.10
CA GLN A 291 -3.72 7.92 23.78
C GLN A 291 -3.36 9.06 22.83
N VAL A 292 -4.30 9.45 21.97
CA VAL A 292 -4.16 10.55 21.02
C VAL A 292 -5.47 11.31 20.90
N GLY A 293 -5.42 12.59 20.54
CA GLY A 293 -6.61 13.37 20.19
C GLY A 293 -7.20 12.95 18.84
N TRP A 294 -8.51 13.15 18.69
CA TRP A 294 -9.16 13.09 17.38
C TRP A 294 -8.52 14.14 16.45
N GLN A 295 -8.07 13.70 15.29
CA GLN A 295 -7.39 14.55 14.33
C GLN A 295 -8.42 15.32 13.51
N GLU A 296 -8.10 16.55 13.14
CA GLU A 296 -8.93 17.36 12.26
C GLU A 296 -9.13 16.70 10.90
N VAL A 297 -8.11 15.99 10.44
CA VAL A 297 -8.10 15.22 9.20
C VAL A 297 -7.93 13.77 9.57
N TYR A 298 -8.82 12.92 9.07
CA TYR A 298 -8.74 11.49 9.34
C TYR A 298 -7.45 10.91 8.71
N PRO A 299 -6.60 10.22 9.48
CA PRO A 299 -5.32 9.75 9.00
C PRO A 299 -5.49 8.59 8.02
N MET A 300 -4.87 8.71 6.84
CA MET A 300 -4.79 7.67 5.82
C MET A 300 -3.32 7.25 5.65
N ASP A 301 -2.68 6.83 6.75
CA ASP A 301 -1.24 6.63 6.85
C ASP A 301 -0.83 5.19 7.19
N PHE A 302 -1.73 4.21 7.02
CA PHE A 302 -1.56 2.87 7.59
C PHE A 302 -0.24 2.18 7.22
N TYR A 303 0.17 2.22 5.95
CA TYR A 303 1.47 1.74 5.50
C TYR A 303 2.46 2.88 5.21
N SER A 304 2.22 4.09 5.68
CA SER A 304 3.16 5.19 5.53
C SER A 304 4.43 4.96 6.36
N ASN A 305 5.60 5.18 5.76
CA ASN A 305 6.87 5.27 6.49
C ASN A 305 6.93 6.53 7.37
N GLN A 306 6.10 7.54 7.07
CA GLN A 306 5.86 8.71 7.92
C GLN A 306 4.61 8.45 8.76
N SER A 307 4.68 7.38 9.56
CA SER A 307 3.63 6.99 10.48
C SER A 307 3.30 8.12 11.46
N LEU A 308 2.02 8.34 11.70
CA LEU A 308 1.53 9.32 12.68
C LEU A 308 1.41 8.74 14.09
N GLY A 309 1.60 7.42 14.26
CA GLY A 309 1.63 6.79 15.58
C GLY A 309 1.65 5.26 15.57
N ALA A 310 1.72 4.70 16.78
CA ALA A 310 1.85 3.27 17.04
C ALA A 310 0.67 2.40 16.56
N TRP A 311 -0.38 3.01 15.98
CA TRP A 311 -1.52 2.34 15.35
C TRP A 311 -1.28 1.88 13.90
N THR A 312 -0.08 2.09 13.36
CA THR A 312 0.26 1.74 11.96
C THR A 312 1.38 0.70 11.89
N PRO A 313 1.34 -0.24 10.92
CA PRO A 313 2.38 -1.24 10.73
C PRO A 313 3.81 -0.69 10.59
N ASN A 314 3.97 0.46 9.94
CA ASN A 314 5.29 1.02 9.64
C ASN A 314 5.82 2.00 10.70
N HIS A 315 5.13 2.16 11.84
CA HIS A 315 5.67 2.87 12.99
C HIS A 315 6.95 2.20 13.50
N SER A 316 7.93 2.98 14.01
CA SER A 316 9.23 2.46 14.45
C SER A 316 9.13 1.33 15.46
N ASP A 317 8.13 1.41 16.35
CA ASP A 317 7.93 0.45 17.43
C ASP A 317 7.31 -0.87 16.95
N ASN A 318 6.68 -0.85 15.77
CA ASN A 318 6.00 -1.99 15.16
C ASN A 318 6.84 -2.70 14.10
N GLN A 319 7.94 -2.09 13.66
CA GLN A 319 8.85 -2.71 12.70
C GLN A 319 9.73 -3.76 13.38
N PRO A 320 10.00 -4.89 12.72
CA PRO A 320 11.03 -5.83 13.20
C PRO A 320 12.38 -5.12 13.30
N LYS A 321 13.16 -5.45 14.34
CA LYS A 321 14.51 -4.90 14.52
C LYS A 321 15.35 -5.26 13.30
N ARG A 322 15.67 -4.26 12.46
CA ARG A 322 16.54 -4.48 11.30
C ARG A 322 17.89 -5.02 11.80
N PRO A 323 18.43 -6.09 11.21
CA PRO A 323 19.81 -6.49 11.46
C PRO A 323 20.71 -5.30 11.17
N SER A 324 21.68 -5.02 12.03
CA SER A 324 22.69 -4.01 11.74
C SER A 324 23.38 -4.41 10.42
N ARG A 325 23.26 -3.56 9.39
CA ARG A 325 24.05 -3.73 8.18
C ARG A 325 25.51 -3.72 8.61
N LYS A 326 26.18 -4.88 8.60
CA LYS A 326 27.64 -4.92 8.69
C LYS A 326 28.17 -4.06 7.54
N PRO A 327 29.05 -3.09 7.80
CA PRO A 327 29.71 -2.37 6.71
C PRO A 327 30.33 -3.40 5.79
N ILE A 328 29.96 -3.36 4.51
CA ILE A 328 30.69 -4.10 3.48
C ILE A 328 32.08 -3.48 3.49
N GLN A 329 33.05 -4.19 4.07
CA GLN A 329 34.46 -3.88 3.90
C GLN A 329 34.74 -4.12 2.41
N VAL A 330 34.76 -3.03 1.64
CA VAL A 330 35.38 -3.05 0.33
C VAL A 330 36.85 -3.36 0.58
N ALA A 331 37.26 -4.60 0.31
CA ALA A 331 38.65 -4.97 0.33
C ALA A 331 39.37 -4.07 -0.67
N GLY A 332 40.17 -3.12 -0.16
CA GLY A 332 41.04 -2.30 -0.98
C GLY A 332 41.97 -3.22 -1.75
N SER A 333 41.91 -3.15 -3.08
CA SER A 333 42.91 -3.76 -3.94
C SER A 333 44.20 -2.98 -3.80
N ASP A 334 45.07 -3.41 -2.88
CA ASP A 334 46.48 -3.06 -2.88
C ASP A 334 47.15 -3.79 -4.06
N ALA A 335 47.13 -3.17 -5.24
CA ALA A 335 48.02 -3.49 -6.34
C ALA A 335 48.99 -2.32 -6.51
N GLY A 336 50.04 -2.34 -5.68
CA GLY A 336 51.14 -1.40 -5.76
C GLY A 336 51.76 -1.36 -7.15
N GLN A 337 51.88 -0.15 -7.69
CA GLN A 337 52.73 0.16 -8.84
C GLN A 337 54.15 -0.32 -8.58
N GLN A 338 54.59 -1.33 -9.34
CA GLN A 338 56.00 -1.49 -9.67
C GLN A 338 56.20 -1.23 -11.15
N VAL A 339 56.65 -0.01 -11.44
CA VAL A 339 57.24 0.38 -12.72
C VAL A 339 58.55 -0.39 -12.87
N ARG A 340 58.61 -1.32 -13.82
CA ARG A 340 59.88 -1.82 -14.37
C ARG A 340 59.98 -1.39 -15.82
N SER A 341 60.91 -0.48 -16.06
CA SER A 341 61.39 -0.10 -17.38
C SER A 341 62.19 -1.25 -17.99
N CYS A 342 61.95 -1.55 -19.27
CA CYS A 342 62.89 -2.30 -20.09
C CYS A 342 63.05 -1.58 -21.42
N GLY A 343 64.32 -1.37 -21.80
CA GLY A 343 64.76 -0.49 -22.87
C GLY A 343 64.54 -1.03 -24.28
N ARG A 344 64.67 -0.09 -25.22
CA ARG A 344 64.68 -0.27 -26.67
C ARG A 344 65.71 -1.31 -27.11
N GLU A 345 65.36 -2.15 -28.09
CA GLU A 345 65.99 -2.10 -29.42
C GLU A 345 65.37 -3.07 -30.45
N GLN A 346 65.35 -2.58 -31.68
CA GLN A 346 65.32 -3.27 -32.99
C GLN A 346 63.99 -3.64 -33.67
N SER A 347 63.95 -3.17 -34.91
CA SER A 347 62.94 -3.13 -35.96
C SER A 347 62.75 -4.46 -36.70
N ALA A 348 61.51 -4.75 -37.12
CA ALA A 348 61.20 -5.18 -38.50
C ALA A 348 59.68 -5.20 -38.76
N SER A 349 59.34 -4.95 -40.01
CA SER A 349 58.03 -4.63 -40.60
C SER A 349 57.19 -5.83 -41.07
N CYS A 350 55.87 -5.71 -41.00
CA CYS A 350 54.87 -6.13 -42.02
C CYS A 350 53.48 -5.75 -41.44
N GLY A 351 52.52 -5.11 -42.09
CA GLY A 351 52.09 -5.09 -43.48
C GLY A 351 50.56 -5.19 -43.42
N CYS A 352 49.86 -4.12 -43.84
CA CYS A 352 48.40 -3.96 -43.87
C CYS A 352 47.71 -5.04 -44.78
N GLN A 353 46.42 -5.34 -44.80
CA GLN A 353 45.16 -4.60 -44.63
C GLN A 353 43.98 -5.59 -44.38
N PRO A 354 42.79 -5.10 -43.99
CA PRO A 354 41.57 -5.90 -43.80
C PRO A 354 40.74 -6.02 -45.10
N GLU A 355 39.95 -7.10 -45.19
CA GLU A 355 38.67 -7.14 -45.91
C GLU A 355 37.53 -7.34 -44.91
#